data_AF-A0A521K8U5-F1
#
_entry.id   AF-A0A521K8U5-F1
#
_cell.length_a   1.000
_cell.length_b   1.000
_cell.length_c   1.000
_cell.angle_alpha   90.00
_cell.angle_beta   90.00
_cell.angle_gamma   90.00
#
_symmetry.space_group_name_H-M   'P 1'
#
loop_
_entity.id
_entity.type
_entity.pdbx_description
1 polymer ?
#
loop_
_entity_poly.entity_id
_entity_poly.type
_entity_poly.pdbx_seq_one_letter_code
_entity_poly.pdbx_strand_id
1 'polypeptide(L)'
;MSAESSPPRSALASLPLLLAALLGLLALAACNSSRKPGHVSGDEPDPVIVHKEITCRSERILDEITRLALSKQGYPGARGLEQDLSIETLWQNHLGTRKGEGYRQQAIVRYKPLGDDRYELGVRVKRQKNQSIVRPTDLSYAEWEWVDDDE
;
A
#
# COMPACT_ATOMS: atom_id res chain seq x y z
N MET A 1 -73.28 -54.33 6.75
CA MET A 1 -72.77 -53.36 5.75
C MET A 1 -71.76 -52.50 6.51
N SER A 2 -70.52 -52.95 6.73
CA SER A 2 -69.40 -53.05 5.76
C SER A 2 -69.05 -51.67 5.21
N ALA A 3 -67.83 -51.14 5.16
CA ALA A 3 -66.51 -51.52 5.65
C ALA A 3 -65.58 -50.29 5.40
N GLU A 4 -64.40 -50.27 6.06
CA GLU A 4 -63.10 -49.74 5.59
C GLU A 4 -62.90 -48.22 5.35
N SER A 5 -61.94 -47.58 6.06
CA SER A 5 -60.48 -47.43 5.75
C SER A 5 -60.24 -46.36 4.67
N SER A 6 -59.27 -45.44 4.70
CA SER A 6 -58.11 -45.08 5.51
C SER A 6 -57.71 -43.64 5.09
N PRO A 7 -56.91 -42.89 5.86
CA PRO A 7 -56.37 -41.60 5.40
C PRO A 7 -55.19 -41.78 4.42
N PRO A 8 -55.01 -40.91 3.40
CA PRO A 8 -53.81 -40.96 2.56
C PRO A 8 -52.59 -40.39 3.31
N ARG A 9 -51.61 -41.28 3.55
CA ARG A 9 -50.21 -40.93 3.80
C ARG A 9 -49.50 -40.79 2.45
N SER A 10 -49.19 -39.57 2.05
CA SER A 10 -48.25 -39.24 0.96
C SER A 10 -47.79 -37.79 1.17
N ALA A 11 -46.54 -37.37 1.10
CA ALA A 11 -45.27 -38.04 0.92
C ALA A 11 -44.20 -37.05 1.42
N LEU A 12 -43.47 -37.39 2.48
CA LEU A 12 -42.21 -36.74 2.84
C LEU A 12 -41.14 -37.28 1.89
N ALA A 13 -41.00 -36.69 0.69
CA ALA A 13 -39.98 -37.14 -0.25
C ALA A 13 -39.56 -36.03 -1.23
N SER A 14 -39.03 -34.92 -0.75
CA SER A 14 -38.41 -33.92 -1.64
C SER A 14 -37.41 -32.97 -0.96
N LEU A 15 -36.85 -33.32 0.20
CA LEU A 15 -35.82 -32.48 0.85
C LEU A 15 -34.36 -32.63 0.33
N PRO A 16 -33.88 -33.76 -0.24
CA PRO A 16 -32.45 -33.87 -0.53
C PRO A 16 -32.01 -33.16 -1.82
N LEU A 17 -32.92 -32.85 -2.75
CA LEU A 17 -32.57 -32.21 -4.03
C LEU A 17 -32.42 -30.68 -3.93
N LEU A 18 -33.15 -30.03 -3.02
CA LEU A 18 -33.05 -28.59 -2.82
C LEU A 18 -31.76 -28.18 -2.08
N LEU A 19 -31.23 -29.04 -1.21
CA LEU A 19 -29.99 -28.76 -0.48
C LEU A 19 -28.74 -28.84 -1.39
N ALA A 20 -28.74 -29.76 -2.36
CA ALA A 20 -27.63 -29.92 -3.30
C ALA A 20 -27.54 -28.78 -4.32
N ALA A 21 -28.69 -28.23 -4.76
CA ALA A 21 -28.73 -27.07 -5.64
C ALA A 21 -28.26 -25.77 -4.94
N LEU A 22 -28.52 -25.62 -3.64
CA LEU A 22 -28.05 -24.47 -2.87
C LEU A 22 -26.53 -24.49 -2.66
N LEU A 23 -25.94 -25.66 -2.40
CA LEU A 23 -24.47 -25.78 -2.25
C LEU A 23 -23.71 -25.53 -3.56
N GLY A 24 -24.28 -25.87 -4.72
CA GLY A 24 -23.65 -25.64 -6.03
C GLY A 24 -23.53 -24.15 -6.40
N LEU A 25 -24.51 -23.33 -6.00
CA LEU A 25 -24.51 -21.89 -6.27
C LEU A 25 -23.55 -21.10 -5.35
N LEU A 26 -23.22 -21.62 -4.17
CA LEU A 26 -22.24 -21.01 -3.25
C LEU A 26 -20.78 -21.22 -3.68
N ALA A 27 -20.49 -22.26 -4.47
CA ALA A 27 -19.12 -22.53 -4.94
C ALA A 27 -18.68 -21.60 -6.09
N LEU A 28 -19.61 -21.02 -6.84
CA LEU A 28 -19.30 -20.09 -7.94
C LEU A 28 -19.13 -18.62 -7.50
N ALA A 29 -19.47 -18.28 -6.27
CA ALA A 29 -19.29 -16.94 -5.72
C ALA A 29 -17.91 -16.72 -5.05
N ALA A 30 -17.08 -17.76 -4.91
CA ALA A 30 -15.84 -17.72 -4.14
C ALA A 30 -14.58 -17.29 -4.93
N CYS A 31 -14.68 -17.06 -6.25
CA CYS A 31 -13.54 -16.68 -7.08
C CYS A 31 -13.56 -15.22 -7.54
N ASN A 32 -14.12 -14.30 -6.74
CA ASN A 32 -13.89 -12.87 -6.96
C ASN A 32 -12.75 -12.44 -6.02
N SER A 33 -11.52 -12.69 -6.46
CA SER A 33 -10.30 -12.13 -5.88
C SER A 33 -10.34 -10.60 -6.08
N SER A 34 -11.09 -9.94 -5.20
CA SER A 34 -11.05 -8.49 -5.04
C SER A 34 -9.69 -8.12 -4.47
N ARG A 35 -8.70 -7.87 -5.35
CA ARG A 35 -7.47 -7.20 -4.93
C ARG A 35 -7.89 -5.91 -4.23
N LYS A 36 -7.53 -5.79 -2.96
CA LYS A 36 -7.86 -4.60 -2.18
C LYS A 36 -7.21 -3.39 -2.84
N PRO A 37 -7.93 -2.26 -2.93
CA PRO A 37 -7.33 -1.00 -3.37
C PRO A 37 -6.12 -0.68 -2.48
N GLY A 38 -4.97 -0.42 -3.10
CA GLY A 38 -3.70 -0.18 -2.40
C GLY A 38 -2.82 -1.42 -2.18
N HIS A 39 -3.08 -2.54 -2.84
CA HIS A 39 -2.15 -3.68 -2.86
C HIS A 39 -0.80 -3.25 -3.45
N VAL A 40 0.28 -3.50 -2.68
CA VAL A 40 1.66 -3.37 -3.15
C VAL A 40 2.14 -4.77 -3.54
N SER A 41 2.63 -4.93 -4.75
CA SER A 41 3.21 -6.18 -5.26
C SER A 41 4.74 -6.12 -5.25
N GLY A 42 5.37 -7.28 -5.04
CA GLY A 42 6.83 -7.42 -4.98
C GLY A 42 7.43 -7.12 -3.61
N ASP A 43 8.71 -7.46 -3.45
CA ASP A 43 9.50 -7.11 -2.27
C ASP A 43 10.07 -5.70 -2.41
N GLU A 44 10.25 -5.00 -1.28
CA GLU A 44 10.95 -3.71 -1.28
C GLU A 44 12.41 -3.94 -1.68
N PRO A 45 12.96 -3.19 -2.65
CA PRO A 45 14.34 -3.38 -3.10
C PRO A 45 15.34 -3.01 -2.00
N ASP A 46 16.58 -3.44 -2.21
CA ASP A 46 17.70 -3.05 -1.36
C ASP A 46 17.81 -1.52 -1.31
N PRO A 47 18.01 -0.94 -0.10
CA PRO A 47 17.99 0.50 0.07
C PRO A 47 19.18 1.17 -0.62
N VAL A 48 18.91 2.13 -1.49
CA VAL A 48 19.94 3.05 -2.01
C VAL A 48 19.91 4.31 -1.17
N ILE A 49 20.96 4.51 -0.37
CA ILE A 49 21.07 5.66 0.54
C ILE A 49 22.22 6.53 0.07
N VAL A 50 21.92 7.79 -0.23
CA VAL A 50 22.93 8.80 -0.53
C VAL A 50 23.38 9.44 0.77
N HIS A 51 24.68 9.32 1.07
CA HIS A 51 25.28 9.88 2.27
C HIS A 51 26.02 11.19 2.00
N LYS A 52 25.83 12.19 2.87
CA LYS A 52 26.57 13.46 2.86
C LYS A 52 26.89 13.92 4.27
N GLU A 53 28.11 14.37 4.48
CA GLU A 53 28.49 15.05 5.72
C GLU A 53 28.09 16.53 5.66
N ILE A 54 27.53 17.04 6.76
CA ILE A 54 27.14 18.43 6.91
C ILE A 54 27.66 18.95 8.24
N THR A 55 28.05 20.22 8.27
CA THR A 55 28.32 20.96 9.51
C THR A 55 27.08 21.78 9.90
N CYS A 56 26.55 21.53 11.08
CA CYS A 56 25.44 22.29 11.65
C CYS A 56 25.55 22.30 13.19
N ARG A 57 25.51 23.48 13.79
CA ARG A 57 25.61 23.62 15.26
C ARG A 57 24.34 23.21 16.02
N SER A 58 23.21 23.11 15.33
CA SER A 58 21.92 22.85 15.97
C SER A 58 21.15 21.80 15.19
N GLU A 59 20.90 20.66 15.85
CA GLU A 59 20.03 19.60 15.34
C GLU A 59 18.66 20.15 14.95
N ARG A 60 18.11 21.06 15.76
CA ARG A 60 16.83 21.72 15.47
C ARG A 60 16.87 22.49 14.14
N ILE A 61 17.93 23.24 13.88
CA ILE A 61 18.09 23.99 12.61
C ILE A 61 18.23 23.00 11.44
N LEU A 62 18.99 21.91 11.63
CA LEU A 62 19.13 20.84 10.65
C LEU A 62 17.77 20.22 10.30
N ASP A 63 16.96 19.89 11.30
CA ASP A 63 15.60 19.37 11.12
C ASP A 63 14.68 20.35 10.39
N GLU A 64 14.64 21.62 10.83
CA GLU A 64 13.80 22.66 10.21
C GLU A 64 14.17 22.92 8.74
N ILE A 65 15.47 23.02 8.43
CA ILE A 65 15.96 23.21 7.06
C ILE A 65 15.63 22.00 6.20
N THR A 66 15.77 20.79 6.74
CA THR A 66 15.46 19.57 5.98
C THR A 66 13.97 19.47 5.67
N ARG A 67 13.08 19.77 6.62
CA ARG A 67 11.63 19.83 6.37
C ARG A 67 11.29 20.86 5.30
N LEU A 68 11.92 22.03 5.35
CA LEU A 68 11.73 23.06 4.33
C LEU A 68 12.22 22.60 2.95
N ALA A 69 13.36 21.92 2.87
CA ALA A 69 13.91 21.38 1.63
C ALA A 69 12.99 20.32 1.02
N LEU A 70 12.54 19.35 1.84
CA LEU A 70 11.59 18.31 1.41
C LEU A 70 10.27 18.93 0.90
N SER A 71 9.74 19.92 1.62
CA SER A 71 8.53 20.63 1.20
C SER A 71 8.72 21.38 -0.12
N LYS A 72 9.87 22.04 -0.33
CA LYS A 72 10.19 22.72 -1.60
C LYS A 72 10.32 21.75 -2.78
N GLN A 73 10.72 20.51 -2.54
CA GLN A 73 10.78 19.44 -3.55
C GLN A 73 9.41 18.75 -3.78
N GLY A 74 8.36 19.16 -3.06
CA GLY A 74 7.01 18.64 -3.24
C GLY A 74 6.67 17.42 -2.39
N TYR A 75 7.55 17.01 -1.47
CA TYR A 75 7.27 15.91 -0.55
C TYR A 75 6.34 16.39 0.59
N PRO A 76 5.15 15.79 0.74
CA PRO A 76 4.19 16.22 1.76
C PRO A 76 4.46 15.60 3.13
N GLY A 77 4.02 16.29 4.19
CA GLY A 77 3.84 15.69 5.52
C GLY A 77 5.12 15.14 6.16
N ALA A 78 6.26 15.80 5.95
CA ALA A 78 7.51 15.47 6.64
C ALA A 78 7.30 15.46 8.17
N ARG A 79 7.46 14.30 8.79
CA ARG A 79 7.29 14.08 10.25
C ARG A 79 8.55 13.45 10.83
N GLY A 80 8.92 13.84 12.05
CA GLY A 80 10.03 13.22 12.76
C GLY A 80 9.62 11.82 13.24
N LEU A 81 10.55 10.87 13.21
CA LEU A 81 10.41 9.59 13.88
C LEU A 81 11.12 9.71 15.23
N GLU A 82 10.37 9.60 16.33
CA GLU A 82 10.84 9.90 17.69
C GLU A 82 12.04 9.05 18.15
N GLN A 83 12.32 7.94 17.47
CA GLN A 83 13.32 6.96 17.90
C GLN A 83 14.68 7.12 17.22
N ASP A 84 14.77 7.75 16.03
CA ASP A 84 15.90 7.49 15.11
C ASP A 84 16.53 8.73 14.44
N LEU A 85 16.40 9.95 15.01
CA LEU A 85 16.86 11.20 14.36
C LEU A 85 16.58 11.20 12.85
N SER A 86 15.33 10.98 12.49
CA SER A 86 14.94 10.78 11.11
C SER A 86 13.64 11.46 10.78
N ILE A 87 13.51 11.81 9.51
CA ILE A 87 12.32 12.41 8.92
C ILE A 87 11.80 11.46 7.85
N GLU A 88 10.52 11.14 7.93
CA GLU A 88 9.80 10.40 6.91
C GLU A 88 8.72 11.30 6.31
N THR A 89 8.57 11.29 4.99
CA THR A 89 7.49 12.02 4.30
C THR A 89 6.29 11.10 4.06
N LEU A 90 5.15 11.69 3.71
CA LEU A 90 4.07 10.95 3.07
C LEU A 90 4.45 10.63 1.62
N TRP A 91 3.69 9.73 1.00
CA TRP A 91 3.84 9.41 -0.41
C TRP A 91 3.41 10.59 -1.29
N GLN A 92 4.33 11.10 -2.10
CA GLN A 92 4.06 12.02 -3.19
C GLN A 92 3.60 11.23 -4.41
N ASN A 93 2.37 11.46 -4.87
CA ASN A 93 1.78 10.70 -5.98
C ASN A 93 1.89 11.48 -7.29
N HIS A 94 2.38 10.82 -8.32
CA HIS A 94 2.40 11.29 -9.70
C HIS A 94 1.56 10.35 -10.54
N LEU A 95 0.41 10.83 -11.00
CA LEU A 95 -0.51 10.01 -11.79
C LEU A 95 -0.18 10.12 -13.27
N GLY A 96 0.00 8.98 -13.91
CA GLY A 96 0.22 8.87 -15.35
C GLY A 96 -1.07 8.54 -16.09
N THR A 97 -1.10 8.81 -17.39
CA THR A 97 -2.27 8.53 -18.23
C THR A 97 -2.28 7.10 -18.76
N ARG A 98 -1.12 6.45 -18.81
CA ARG A 98 -0.97 5.05 -19.25
C ARG A 98 -0.44 4.17 -18.14
N LYS A 99 -0.60 2.85 -18.34
CA LYS A 99 -0.03 1.81 -17.47
C LYS A 99 1.47 2.07 -17.28
N GLY A 100 1.92 2.11 -16.03
CA GLY A 100 3.33 2.30 -15.70
C GLY A 100 3.83 3.73 -15.83
N GLU A 101 3.05 4.70 -16.28
CA GLU A 101 3.51 6.10 -16.27
C GLU A 101 3.37 6.74 -14.88
N GLY A 102 2.39 6.29 -14.10
CA GLY A 102 2.20 6.76 -12.73
C GLY A 102 3.24 6.18 -11.78
N TYR A 103 3.66 6.98 -10.81
CA TYR A 103 4.56 6.56 -9.74
C TYR A 103 4.23 7.29 -8.44
N ARG A 104 4.73 6.78 -7.33
CA ARG A 104 4.75 7.50 -6.06
C ARG A 104 6.13 7.40 -5.43
N GLN A 105 6.52 8.45 -4.71
CA GLN A 105 7.81 8.54 -4.03
C GLN A 105 7.64 8.90 -2.56
N GLN A 106 8.55 8.42 -1.73
CA GLN A 106 8.63 8.73 -0.31
C GLN A 106 10.09 8.97 0.06
N ALA A 107 10.38 10.12 0.67
CA ALA A 107 11.71 10.43 1.15
C ALA A 107 11.86 10.03 2.63
N ILE A 108 12.98 9.40 2.95
CA ILE A 108 13.43 9.11 4.31
C ILE A 108 14.80 9.74 4.48
N VAL A 109 14.90 10.65 5.44
CA VAL A 109 16.15 11.31 5.81
C VAL A 109 16.56 10.84 7.19
N ARG A 110 17.80 10.41 7.36
CA ARG A 110 18.39 10.00 8.63
C ARG A 110 19.57 10.90 8.96
N TYR A 111 19.69 11.31 10.21
CA TYR A 111 20.85 12.03 10.72
C TYR A 111 21.63 11.12 11.66
N LYS A 112 22.95 11.11 11.51
CA LYS A 112 23.87 10.45 12.44
C LYS A 112 24.90 11.47 12.93
N PRO A 113 24.94 11.79 14.23
CA PRO A 113 25.93 12.73 14.75
C PRO A 113 27.34 12.13 14.62
N LEU A 114 28.29 12.95 14.15
CA LEU A 114 29.71 12.59 14.00
C LEU A 114 30.61 13.29 15.04
N GLY A 115 30.05 14.21 15.84
CA GLY A 115 30.80 15.07 16.76
C GLY A 115 31.19 16.42 16.13
N ASP A 116 31.66 17.36 16.95
CA ASP A 116 32.13 18.69 16.51
C ASP A 116 31.15 19.47 15.63
N ASP A 117 29.86 19.48 15.97
CA ASP A 117 28.80 20.10 15.15
C ASP A 117 28.68 19.47 13.74
N ARG A 118 29.07 18.21 13.54
CA ARG A 118 28.98 17.49 12.26
C ARG A 118 27.99 16.34 12.31
N TYR A 119 27.30 16.14 11.19
CA TYR A 119 26.28 15.13 11.00
C TYR A 119 26.47 14.44 9.65
N GLU A 120 26.30 13.13 9.63
CA GLU A 120 26.08 12.38 8.39
C GLU A 120 24.59 12.35 8.09
N LEU A 121 24.22 12.87 6.93
CA LEU A 121 22.89 12.85 6.36
C LEU A 121 22.79 11.65 5.42
N GLY A 122 21.88 10.72 5.70
CA GLY A 122 21.51 9.64 4.78
C GLY A 122 20.13 9.93 4.18
N VAL A 123 20.04 10.01 2.86
CA VAL A 123 18.76 10.22 2.14
C VAL A 123 18.44 8.99 1.32
N ARG A 124 17.22 8.47 1.50
CA ARG A 124 16.65 7.40 0.68
C ARG A 124 15.35 7.90 0.05
N VAL A 125 15.21 7.72 -1.26
CA VAL A 125 13.95 8.02 -1.97
C VAL A 125 13.35 6.71 -2.45
N LYS A 126 12.39 6.21 -1.69
CA LYS A 126 11.61 5.03 -2.05
C LYS A 126 10.72 5.34 -3.25
N ARG A 127 10.61 4.42 -4.21
CA ARG A 127 9.77 4.59 -5.39
C ARG A 127 8.90 3.38 -5.68
N GLN A 128 7.67 3.64 -6.11
CA GLN A 128 6.73 2.62 -6.58
C GLN A 128 6.05 3.08 -7.86
N LYS A 129 5.74 2.13 -8.74
CA LYS A 129 5.13 2.37 -10.05
C LYS A 129 3.69 1.88 -10.07
N ASN A 130 2.79 2.64 -10.69
CA ASN A 130 1.38 2.25 -10.84
C ASN A 130 1.20 1.35 -12.07
N GLN A 131 0.88 0.08 -11.84
CA GLN A 131 0.63 -0.91 -12.87
C GLN A 131 -0.85 -1.01 -13.31
N SER A 132 -1.72 -0.18 -12.75
CA SER A 132 -3.15 -0.19 -13.10
C SER A 132 -3.36 0.14 -14.58
N ILE A 133 -4.02 -0.77 -15.29
CA ILE A 133 -4.38 -0.60 -16.71
C ILE A 133 -5.74 0.08 -16.85
N VAL A 134 -6.68 -0.27 -15.96
CA VAL A 134 -8.09 0.05 -16.12
C VAL A 134 -8.37 1.52 -15.77
N ARG A 135 -7.76 2.02 -14.68
CA ARG A 135 -7.93 3.41 -14.21
C ARG A 135 -6.59 3.95 -13.67
N PRO A 136 -5.62 4.24 -14.55
CA PRO A 136 -4.27 4.66 -14.15
C PRO A 136 -4.24 6.01 -13.40
N THR A 137 -5.26 6.85 -13.60
CA THR A 137 -5.39 8.18 -12.96
C THR A 137 -6.24 8.16 -11.69
N ASP A 138 -6.79 7.00 -11.27
CA ASP A 138 -7.59 6.88 -10.05
C ASP A 138 -6.77 6.19 -8.97
N LEU A 139 -6.39 6.94 -7.94
CA LEU A 139 -5.60 6.42 -6.82
C LEU A 139 -6.26 5.24 -6.10
N SER A 140 -7.60 5.17 -6.11
CA SER A 140 -8.32 4.06 -5.49
C SER A 140 -8.15 2.75 -6.25
N TYR A 141 -7.77 2.78 -7.53
CA TYR A 141 -7.51 1.59 -8.36
C TYR A 141 -6.02 1.41 -8.66
N ALA A 142 -5.15 2.15 -7.99
CA ALA A 142 -3.72 2.04 -8.19
C ALA A 142 -3.22 0.67 -7.72
N GLU A 143 -2.44 0.02 -8.59
CA GLU A 143 -1.73 -1.21 -8.29
C GLU A 143 -0.25 -0.84 -8.19
N TRP A 144 0.25 -0.69 -6.97
CA TRP A 144 1.61 -0.22 -6.77
C TRP A 144 2.58 -1.39 -6.80
N GLU A 145 3.69 -1.22 -7.49
CA GLU A 145 4.78 -2.19 -7.54
C GLU A 145 6.07 -1.49 -7.16
N TRP A 146 6.88 -2.14 -6.33
CA TRP A 146 8.20 -1.63 -5.99
C TRP A 146 9.10 -1.55 -7.22
N VAL A 147 9.86 -0.47 -7.30
CA VAL A 147 10.94 -0.28 -8.27
C VAL A 147 12.15 0.27 -7.53
N ASP A 148 13.30 0.27 -8.18
CA ASP A 148 14.53 0.82 -7.61
C ASP A 148 14.32 2.24 -7.06
N ASP A 149 15.00 2.52 -5.94
CA ASP A 149 15.02 3.83 -5.31
C ASP A 149 15.50 4.91 -6.31
N ASP A 150 15.06 6.16 -6.12
CA ASP A 150 15.53 7.29 -6.93
C ASP A 150 16.91 7.74 -6.42
N GLU A 151 17.89 7.85 -7.32
CA GLU A 151 19.27 8.29 -7.02
C GLU A 151 19.43 9.82 -6.91
#